data_AF-A0A6L2PSR4-F1
#
_entry.id   AF-A0A6L2PSR4-F1
#
_cell.length_a   1.000
_cell.length_b   1.000
_cell.length_c   1.000
_cell.angle_alpha   90.00
_cell.angle_beta   90.00
_cell.angle_gamma   90.00
#
_symmetry.space_group_name_H-M   'P 1'
#
loop_
_entity.id
_entity.type
_entity.pdbx_description
1 polymer ?
#
loop_
_entity_poly.entity_id
_entity_poly.type
_entity_poly.pdbx_seq_one_letter_code
_entity_poly.pdbx_strand_id
1 'polypeptide(L)'
;MKPASVRRAAGRRLNYELGIPLEQTSPEKFQYLTRIHYCDLGDGQWGEHEIDYILFLRGDVTLDMNPDEVSEVLYVSRDKLDNFLKNQSAPLTPWFRLIAQHHLRLWWDNLHQIQKFYDHSAIHRFC
;
A
#
# COMPACT_ATOMS: atom_id res chain seq x y z
N MET A 1 5.72 -4.40 -17.20
CA MET A 1 4.80 -5.35 -16.54
C MET A 1 3.36 -4.88 -16.73
N LYS A 2 2.41 -5.76 -17.09
CA LYS A 2 1.01 -5.35 -17.30
C LYS A 2 0.31 -5.17 -15.94
N PRO A 3 -0.55 -4.15 -15.73
CA PRO A 3 -1.25 -3.94 -14.45
C PRO A 3 -2.03 -5.16 -13.95
N ALA A 4 -2.50 -6.02 -14.85
CA ALA A 4 -3.17 -7.27 -14.50
C ALA A 4 -2.28 -8.27 -13.72
N SER A 5 -0.96 -8.29 -13.96
CA SER A 5 -0.07 -9.22 -13.23
C SER A 5 0.23 -8.70 -11.81
N VAL A 6 0.38 -7.39 -11.65
CA VAL A 6 0.58 -6.75 -10.33
C VAL A 6 -0.63 -7.00 -9.43
N ARG A 7 -1.85 -6.78 -9.94
CA ARG A 7 -3.09 -6.99 -9.16
C ARG A 7 -3.26 -8.45 -8.71
N ARG A 8 -2.88 -9.41 -9.56
CA ARG A 8 -2.85 -10.84 -9.19
C ARG A 8 -1.80 -11.14 -8.12
N ALA A 9 -0.61 -10.52 -8.21
CA ALA A 9 0.42 -10.67 -7.20
C ALA A 9 -0.03 -10.09 -5.85
N ALA A 10 -0.69 -8.93 -5.85
CA ALA A 10 -1.25 -8.32 -4.65
C ALA A 10 -2.28 -9.22 -3.97
N GLY A 11 -3.24 -9.77 -4.71
CA GLY A 11 -4.20 -10.75 -4.16
C GLY A 11 -3.52 -11.97 -3.55
N ARG A 12 -2.50 -12.53 -4.22
CA ARG A 12 -1.73 -13.66 -3.69
C ARG A 12 -0.95 -13.32 -2.41
N ARG A 13 -0.35 -12.14 -2.30
CA ARG A 13 0.36 -11.71 -1.08
C ARG A 13 -0.59 -11.39 0.07
N LEU A 14 -1.71 -10.70 -0.20
CA LEU A 14 -2.75 -10.48 0.82
C LEU A 14 -3.32 -11.78 1.37
N ASN A 15 -3.48 -12.80 0.53
CA ASN A 15 -3.89 -14.13 0.99
C ASN A 15 -2.81 -14.80 1.86
N TYR A 16 -1.54 -14.71 1.47
CA TYR A 16 -0.44 -15.34 2.20
C TYR A 16 -0.11 -14.66 3.53
N GLU A 17 -0.13 -13.32 3.57
CA GLU A 17 0.26 -12.53 4.74
C GLU A 17 -0.91 -12.36 5.72
N LEU A 18 -2.09 -12.01 5.20
CA LEU A 18 -3.25 -11.62 6.01
C LEU A 18 -4.38 -12.67 5.99
N GLY A 19 -4.24 -13.77 5.25
CA GLY A 19 -5.25 -14.81 5.14
C GLY A 19 -6.49 -14.43 4.34
N ILE A 20 -6.48 -13.28 3.65
CA ILE A 20 -7.68 -12.79 2.96
C ILE A 20 -8.05 -13.74 1.80
N PRO A 21 -9.28 -14.27 1.73
CA PRO A 21 -9.69 -15.16 0.65
C PRO A 21 -9.52 -14.52 -0.75
N LEU A 22 -9.11 -15.29 -1.75
CA LEU A 22 -8.84 -14.79 -3.10
C LEU A 22 -10.09 -14.22 -3.79
N GLU A 23 -11.28 -14.69 -3.41
CA GLU A 23 -12.57 -14.18 -3.87
C GLU A 23 -12.81 -12.74 -3.36
N GLN A 24 -12.25 -12.40 -2.19
CA GLN A 24 -12.30 -11.06 -1.62
C GLN A 24 -11.27 -10.12 -2.25
N THR A 25 -10.20 -10.66 -2.85
CA THR A 25 -9.10 -9.91 -3.48
C THR A 25 -8.96 -10.20 -4.98
N SER A 26 -10.09 -10.39 -5.68
CA SER A 26 -10.05 -10.59 -7.13
C SER A 26 -9.40 -9.38 -7.83
N PRO A 27 -8.62 -9.58 -8.93
CA PRO A 27 -7.85 -8.51 -9.56
C PRO A 27 -8.65 -7.26 -9.92
N GLU A 28 -9.95 -7.41 -10.20
CA GLU A 28 -10.83 -6.33 -10.65
C GLU A 28 -11.31 -5.43 -9.51
N LYS A 29 -11.13 -5.87 -8.25
CA LYS A 29 -11.42 -5.06 -7.06
C LYS A 29 -10.30 -4.06 -6.74
N PHE A 30 -9.12 -4.27 -7.29
CA PHE A 30 -7.99 -3.35 -7.11
C PHE A 30 -8.05 -2.17 -8.08
N GLN A 31 -7.91 -0.98 -7.52
CA GLN A 31 -7.73 0.26 -8.26
C GLN A 31 -6.24 0.57 -8.36
N TYR A 32 -5.68 0.55 -9.57
CA TYR A 32 -4.29 0.92 -9.83
C TYR A 32 -4.20 2.43 -10.05
N LEU A 33 -3.53 3.14 -9.14
CA LEU A 33 -3.45 4.60 -9.18
C LEU A 33 -2.26 5.09 -10.01
N THR A 34 -1.04 4.82 -9.54
CA THR A 34 0.19 5.37 -10.11
C THR A 34 1.39 4.50 -9.72
N ARG A 35 2.60 4.92 -10.11
CA ARG A 35 3.87 4.30 -9.70
C ARG A 35 4.79 5.29 -9.01
N ILE A 36 5.49 4.80 -8.00
CA ILE A 36 6.49 5.55 -7.26
C ILE A 36 7.86 4.87 -7.43
N HIS A 37 8.89 5.62 -7.76
CA HIS A 37 10.27 5.15 -7.77
C HIS A 37 11.00 5.71 -6.56
N TYR A 38 11.49 4.82 -5.70
CA TYR A 38 12.23 5.16 -4.50
C TYR A 38 13.41 4.21 -4.31
N CYS A 39 14.41 4.67 -3.55
CA CYS A 39 15.48 3.82 -3.07
C CYS A 39 15.77 4.14 -1.60
N ASP A 40 16.03 3.11 -0.81
CA ASP A 40 16.42 3.21 0.58
C ASP A 40 17.58 2.25 0.83
N LEU A 41 18.67 2.77 1.39
CA LEU A 41 19.90 1.99 1.63
C LEU A 41 19.77 1.03 2.82
N GLY A 42 18.70 1.14 3.60
CA GLY A 42 18.44 0.38 4.82
C GLY A 42 19.62 0.43 5.79
N ASP A 43 20.14 -0.73 6.15
CA ASP A 43 21.25 -0.89 7.10
C ASP A 43 22.64 -0.95 6.44
N GLY A 44 22.70 -0.75 5.11
CA GLY A 44 23.92 -0.87 4.32
C GLY A 44 24.23 -2.29 3.82
N GLN A 45 23.49 -3.30 4.28
CA GLN A 45 23.55 -4.68 3.77
C GLN A 45 22.25 -5.06 3.04
N TRP A 46 21.11 -4.60 3.55
CA TRP A 46 19.78 -4.79 3.01
C TRP A 46 19.13 -3.42 2.79
N GLY A 47 18.40 -3.29 1.69
CA GLY A 47 17.71 -2.07 1.30
C GLY A 47 16.69 -2.34 0.21
N GLU A 48 16.02 -1.28 -0.23
CA GLU A 48 14.94 -1.33 -1.22
C GLU A 48 15.29 -0.42 -2.41
N HIS A 49 15.03 -0.89 -3.64
CA HIS A 49 15.13 -0.06 -4.84
C HIS A 49 14.06 -0.49 -5.84
N GLU A 50 12.97 0.25 -5.89
CA GLU A 50 11.74 -0.23 -6.53
C GLU A 50 11.05 0.84 -7.37
N ILE A 51 10.37 0.38 -8.43
CA ILE A 51 9.24 1.08 -9.02
C ILE A 51 7.98 0.42 -8.48
N ASP A 52 7.45 0.99 -7.42
CA ASP A 52 6.32 0.44 -6.68
C ASP A 52 4.99 0.86 -7.31
N TYR A 53 4.04 -0.07 -7.35
CA TYR A 53 2.73 0.10 -7.95
C TYR A 53 1.69 0.36 -6.87
N ILE A 54 1.10 1.55 -6.87
CA ILE A 54 0.13 1.94 -5.85
C ILE A 54 -1.24 1.35 -6.18
N LEU A 55 -1.69 0.41 -5.34
CA LEU A 55 -2.98 -0.27 -5.46
C LEU A 55 -3.88 0.06 -4.27
N PHE A 56 -5.14 0.36 -4.54
CA PHE A 56 -6.19 0.51 -3.53
C PHE A 56 -7.18 -0.65 -3.63
N LEU A 57 -7.51 -1.24 -2.48
CA LEU A 57 -8.60 -2.19 -2.31
C LEU A 57 -9.55 -1.62 -1.25
N ARG A 58 -10.86 -1.63 -1.51
CA ARG A 58 -11.88 -1.15 -0.56
C ARG A 58 -12.98 -2.18 -0.41
N GLY A 59 -13.24 -2.57 0.83
CA GLY A 59 -14.29 -3.50 1.20
C GLY A 59 -13.97 -4.14 2.55
N ASP A 60 -14.97 -4.78 3.15
CA ASP A 60 -14.77 -5.60 4.33
C ASP A 60 -14.08 -6.91 3.91
N VAL A 61 -13.12 -7.34 4.72
CA VAL A 61 -12.35 -8.56 4.47
C VAL A 61 -12.28 -9.42 5.72
N THR A 62 -12.14 -10.72 5.51
CA THR A 62 -11.86 -11.68 6.58
C THR A 62 -10.35 -11.81 6.72
N LEU A 63 -9.85 -11.83 7.96
CA LEU A 63 -8.42 -11.96 8.27
C LEU A 63 -8.15 -13.30 8.95
N ASP A 64 -7.08 -13.96 8.51
CA ASP A 64 -6.50 -15.15 9.12
C ASP A 64 -4.98 -15.02 9.01
N MET A 65 -4.41 -14.18 9.89
CA MET A 65 -3.05 -13.64 9.74
C MET A 65 -1.99 -14.73 9.84
N ASN A 66 -0.97 -14.66 8.98
CA ASN A 66 0.23 -15.46 9.11
C ASN A 66 1.21 -14.81 10.09
N PRO A 67 1.44 -15.38 11.28
CA PRO A 67 2.29 -14.77 12.32
C PRO A 67 3.77 -14.70 11.93
N ASP A 68 4.21 -15.47 10.92
CA ASP A 68 5.59 -15.39 10.41
C ASP A 68 5.82 -14.13 9.56
N GLU A 69 4.75 -13.51 9.05
CA GLU A 69 4.81 -12.32 8.18
C GLU A 69 4.23 -11.06 8.85
N VAL A 70 3.19 -11.20 9.69
CA VAL A 70 2.45 -10.07 10.28
C VAL A 70 2.31 -10.23 11.78
N SER A 71 2.85 -9.26 12.54
CA SER A 71 2.78 -9.25 14.00
C SER A 71 1.48 -8.67 14.55
N GLU A 72 0.91 -7.66 13.90
CA GLU A 72 -0.31 -6.96 14.34
C GLU A 72 -1.02 -6.28 13.15
N VAL A 73 -2.35 -6.14 13.24
CA VAL A 73 -3.17 -5.38 12.30
C VAL A 73 -3.99 -4.34 13.04
N LEU A 74 -3.99 -3.10 12.52
CA LEU A 74 -4.79 -2.00 13.05
C LEU A 74 -5.56 -1.30 11.93
N TYR A 75 -6.87 -1.14 12.12
CA TYR A 75 -7.69 -0.25 11.29
C TYR A 75 -7.69 1.17 11.87
N VAL A 76 -7.22 2.14 11.09
CA VAL A 76 -7.09 3.54 11.50
C VAL A 76 -8.10 4.40 10.77
N SER A 77 -8.89 5.17 11.51
CA SER A 77 -9.83 6.13 10.93
C SER A 77 -9.12 7.39 10.42
N ARG A 78 -9.72 8.09 9.45
CA ARG A 78 -9.11 9.26 8.81
C ARG A 78 -8.74 10.37 9.80
N ASP A 79 -9.58 10.60 10.81
CA ASP A 79 -9.37 11.57 11.88
C ASP A 79 -8.22 11.18 12.82
N LYS A 80 -7.93 9.88 12.95
CA LYS A 80 -6.84 9.35 13.78
C LYS A 80 -5.53 9.18 13.04
N LEU A 81 -5.53 9.22 11.71
CA LEU A 81 -4.35 8.98 10.87
C LEU A 81 -3.14 9.84 11.27
N ASP A 82 -3.37 11.12 11.52
CA ASP A 82 -2.29 12.07 11.87
C ASP A 82 -1.65 11.75 13.22
N ASN A 83 -2.50 11.36 14.17
CA ASN A 83 -2.05 10.95 15.49
C ASN A 83 -1.33 9.61 15.43
N PHE A 84 -1.83 8.67 14.61
CA PHE A 84 -1.19 7.40 14.35
C PHE A 84 0.22 7.62 13.78
N LEU A 85 0.36 8.36 12.67
CA LEU A 85 1.65 8.60 12.02
C LEU A 85 2.69 9.29 12.94
N LYS A 86 2.24 10.10 13.91
CA LYS A 86 3.12 10.78 14.88
C LYS A 86 3.57 9.91 16.04
N ASN A 87 2.72 8.97 16.48
CA ASN A 87 2.91 8.23 17.73
C ASN A 87 3.31 6.76 17.49
N GLN A 88 4.11 6.50 16.46
CA GLN A 88 4.63 5.15 16.23
C GLN A 88 5.80 4.86 17.17
N SER A 89 5.78 3.69 17.80
CA SER A 89 6.89 3.19 18.61
C SER A 89 8.07 2.70 17.76
N ALA A 90 7.78 2.27 16.53
CA ALA A 90 8.76 1.83 15.55
C ALA A 90 8.77 2.73 14.30
N PRO A 91 9.88 2.81 13.55
CA PRO A 91 9.93 3.55 12.30
C PRO A 91 8.90 3.02 11.29
N LEU A 92 8.26 3.94 10.56
CA LEU A 92 7.49 3.58 9.36
C LEU A 92 8.44 3.12 8.26
N THR A 93 7.98 2.22 7.39
CA THR A 93 8.73 1.81 6.21
C THR A 93 9.00 3.03 5.30
N PRO A 94 10.14 3.04 4.57
CA PRO A 94 10.51 4.17 3.72
C PRO A 94 9.42 4.56 2.72
N TRP A 95 8.85 3.58 2.01
CA TRP A 95 7.80 3.80 1.02
C TRP A 95 6.50 4.33 1.65
N PHE A 96 6.08 3.80 2.81
CA PHE A 96 4.84 4.24 3.46
C PHE A 96 4.96 5.66 3.97
N ARG A 97 6.13 6.03 4.50
CA ARG A 97 6.44 7.41 4.89
C ARG A 97 6.33 8.38 3.71
N LEU A 98 6.86 8.02 2.54
CA LEU A 98 6.76 8.84 1.32
C LEU A 98 5.28 9.04 0.92
N ILE A 99 4.51 7.97 0.87
CA ILE A 99 3.07 8.03 0.56
C ILE A 99 2.33 8.90 1.59
N ALA A 100 2.60 8.71 2.88
CA ALA A 100 1.98 9.46 3.97
C ALA A 100 2.25 10.97 3.90
N GLN A 101 3.46 11.35 3.52
CA GLN A 101 3.88 12.75 3.42
C GLN A 101 3.33 13.47 2.18
N HIS A 102 3.28 12.78 1.04
CA HIS A 102 2.99 13.42 -0.25
C HIS A 102 1.57 13.20 -0.77
N HIS A 103 0.95 12.06 -0.47
CA HIS A 103 -0.21 11.60 -1.23
C HIS A 103 -1.38 11.10 -0.38
N LEU A 104 -1.12 10.42 0.74
CA LEU A 104 -2.12 9.65 1.48
C LEU A 104 -3.32 10.50 1.91
N ARG A 105 -3.09 11.72 2.41
CA ARG A 105 -4.16 12.64 2.84
C ARG A 105 -5.08 12.99 1.68
N LEU A 106 -4.48 13.41 0.57
CA LEU A 106 -5.20 13.81 -0.63
C LEU A 106 -6.03 12.64 -1.18
N TRP A 107 -5.45 11.45 -1.27
CA TRP A 107 -6.16 10.26 -1.72
C TRP A 107 -7.27 9.84 -0.78
N TRP A 108 -7.03 9.85 0.54
CA TRP A 108 -8.01 9.44 1.54
C TRP A 108 -9.24 10.37 1.54
N ASP A 109 -9.02 11.68 1.45
CA ASP A 109 -10.11 12.67 1.41
C ASP A 109 -10.95 12.56 0.14
N ASN A 110 -10.46 11.81 -0.86
CA ASN A 110 -11.09 11.66 -2.17
C ASN A 110 -11.35 10.18 -2.54
N LEU A 111 -11.47 9.27 -1.57
CA LEU A 111 -11.70 7.83 -1.85
C LEU A 111 -12.94 7.54 -2.73
N HIS A 112 -13.96 8.39 -2.68
CA HIS A 112 -15.17 8.28 -3.50
C HIS A 112 -14.94 8.61 -4.99
N GLN A 113 -13.82 9.27 -5.29
CA GLN A 113 -13.45 9.71 -6.63
C GLN A 113 -11.96 9.45 -6.93
N ILE A 114 -11.41 8.37 -6.37
CA ILE A 114 -9.98 8.05 -6.42
C ILE A 114 -9.44 7.89 -7.85
N GLN A 115 -10.30 7.55 -8.81
CA GLN A 115 -10.00 7.45 -10.23
C GLN A 115 -9.47 8.76 -10.85
N LYS A 116 -9.74 9.92 -10.24
CA LYS A 116 -9.19 11.21 -10.68
C LYS A 116 -7.67 11.29 -10.52
N PHE A 117 -7.09 10.43 -9.68
CA PHE A 117 -5.65 10.38 -9.43
C PHE A 117 -4.95 9.25 -10.20
N TYR A 118 -5.62 8.66 -11.19
CA TYR A 118 -4.98 7.69 -12.06
C TYR A 118 -3.94 8.38 -12.93
N ASP A 119 -2.67 8.01 -12.74
CA ASP A 119 -1.57 8.40 -13.59
C ASP A 119 -0.75 7.15 -13.94
N HIS A 120 -1.11 6.54 -15.06
CA HIS A 120 -0.41 5.34 -15.55
C HIS A 120 0.73 5.71 -16.50
N SER A 121 0.94 7.01 -16.75
CA SER A 121 1.93 7.52 -17.68
C SER A 121 3.23 7.87 -16.96
N ALA A 122 3.13 8.59 -15.83
CA ALA A 122 4.28 9.03 -15.07
C ALA A 122 4.76 7.98 -14.06
N ILE A 123 5.94 8.25 -13.52
CA ILE A 123 6.53 7.58 -12.37
C ILE A 123 7.02 8.70 -11.45
N HIS A 124 6.45 8.81 -10.25
CA HIS A 124 6.86 9.81 -9.27
C HIS A 124 8.18 9.39 -8.63
N ARG A 125 9.22 10.22 -8.70
CA ARG A 125 10.58 9.87 -8.25
C ARG A 125 10.91 10.55 -6.93
N PHE A 126 11.40 9.79 -5.96
CA PHE A 126 11.82 10.26 -4.63
C PHE A 126 13.24 9.83 -4.24
N CYS A 127 13.95 9.18 -5.16
CA CYS A 127 15.38 8.92 -5.11
C CYS A 127 16.18 10.12 -5.65
#